data_AF-A8ZNX6-F1
#
_entry.id   AF-A8ZNX6-F1
#
_cell.length_a   1.000
_cell.length_b   1.000
_cell.length_c   1.000
_cell.angle_alpha   90.00
_cell.angle_beta   90.00
_cell.angle_gamma   90.00
#
_symmetry.space_group_name_H-M   'P 1'
#
loop_
_entity.id
_entity.type
_entity.pdbx_description
1 polymer ?
#
loop_
_entity_poly.entity_id
_entity_poly.type
_entity_poly.pdbx_seq_one_letter_code
_entity_poly.pdbx_strand_id
1 'polypeptide(L)'
;MSEIAIRYSFQLYDQFLYESLSYPVLRSLTMLIHSQLFTGKSFTTLLQVQAYFQRHHRHIRYRHFEQQQMPLGSGMVESACKWLIQQRFKGVGMRWSEDGFNHLLILRLTWVNERFDSLFPGVTIPKSKASPIH
;
A
#
# COMPACT_ATOMS: atom_id res chain seq x y z
N MET A 1 -10.72 -27.23 16.06
CA MET A 1 -10.39 -26.79 14.68
C MET A 1 -8.87 -26.71 14.59
N SER A 2 -8.21 -27.62 13.87
CA SER A 2 -6.74 -27.74 13.84
C SER A 2 -6.09 -26.60 13.04
N GLU A 3 -4.87 -26.21 13.42
CA GLU A 3 -4.07 -25.14 12.78
C GLU A 3 -3.93 -25.31 11.25
N ILE A 4 -3.95 -26.57 10.79
CA ILE A 4 -3.92 -26.95 9.37
C ILE A 4 -5.15 -26.42 8.62
N ALA A 5 -6.35 -26.49 9.22
CA ALA A 5 -7.58 -26.00 8.60
C ALA A 5 -7.61 -24.47 8.48
N ILE A 6 -6.96 -23.76 9.41
CA ILE A 6 -6.84 -22.31 9.38
C ILE A 6 -5.85 -21.88 8.28
N ARG A 7 -4.71 -22.56 8.13
CA ARG A 7 -3.75 -22.27 7.06
C ARG A 7 -4.33 -22.57 5.67
N TYR A 8 -5.02 -23.71 5.52
CA TYR A 8 -5.67 -24.06 4.25
C TYR A 8 -6.75 -23.06 3.85
N SER A 9 -7.57 -22.62 4.82
CA SER A 9 -8.58 -21.60 4.55
C SER A 9 -7.95 -20.28 4.15
N PHE A 10 -6.89 -19.83 4.84
CA PHE A 10 -6.18 -18.59 4.49
C PHE A 10 -5.58 -18.64 3.07
N GLN A 11 -4.98 -19.76 2.69
CA GLN A 11 -4.37 -19.94 1.37
C GLN A 11 -5.41 -20.03 0.25
N LEU A 12 -6.56 -20.66 0.52
CA LEU A 12 -7.71 -20.61 -0.40
C LEU A 12 -8.29 -19.20 -0.52
N TYR A 13 -8.42 -18.45 0.58
CA TYR A 13 -8.87 -17.06 0.55
C TYR A 13 -7.95 -16.17 -0.27
N ASP A 14 -6.63 -16.34 -0.13
CA ASP A 14 -5.64 -15.59 -0.90
C ASP A 14 -5.78 -15.87 -2.40
N GLN A 15 -5.94 -17.15 -2.77
CA GLN A 15 -6.16 -17.56 -4.15
C GLN A 15 -7.49 -17.06 -4.74
N PHE A 16 -8.57 -17.02 -3.95
CA PHE A 16 -9.86 -16.46 -4.37
C PHE A 16 -9.83 -14.94 -4.55
N LEU A 17 -9.07 -14.22 -3.71
CA LEU A 17 -8.84 -12.78 -3.87
C LEU A 17 -7.97 -12.48 -5.09
N TYR A 18 -6.98 -13.34 -5.37
CA TYR A 18 -6.08 -13.22 -6.51
C TYR A 18 -6.78 -13.41 -7.86
N GLU A 19 -7.74 -14.34 -7.95
CA GLU A 19 -8.46 -14.61 -9.20
C GLU A 19 -9.46 -13.51 -9.60
N SER A 20 -9.59 -12.43 -8.82
CA SER A 20 -10.58 -11.34 -9.02
C SER A 20 -12.04 -11.80 -9.00
N LEU A 21 -12.30 -12.97 -8.42
CA LEU A 21 -13.63 -13.46 -8.16
C LEU A 21 -14.06 -12.92 -6.79
N SER A 22 -14.53 -11.66 -6.74
CA SER A 22 -15.13 -11.09 -5.52
C SER A 22 -16.39 -11.87 -5.09
N TYR A 23 -16.99 -12.60 -6.03
CA TYR A 23 -18.27 -13.28 -5.89
C TYR A 23 -18.23 -14.54 -5.02
N PRO A 24 -17.28 -15.49 -5.19
CA PRO A 24 -17.07 -16.62 -4.28
C PRO A 24 -16.83 -16.22 -2.83
N VAL A 25 -16.00 -15.19 -2.57
CA VAL A 25 -15.73 -14.74 -1.20
C VAL A 25 -16.98 -14.17 -0.54
N LEU A 26 -17.71 -13.30 -1.25
CA LEU A 26 -18.99 -12.78 -0.76
C LEU A 26 -20.04 -13.88 -0.56
N ARG A 27 -20.08 -14.87 -1.46
CA ARG A 27 -20.97 -16.04 -1.33
C ARG A 27 -20.63 -16.87 -0.11
N SER A 28 -19.35 -17.15 0.14
CA SER A 28 -18.90 -17.87 1.33
C SER A 28 -19.21 -17.11 2.61
N LEU A 29 -18.95 -15.80 2.66
CA LEU A 29 -19.31 -14.96 3.81
C LEU A 29 -20.83 -14.97 4.05
N THR A 30 -21.63 -14.88 2.98
CA THR A 30 -23.09 -14.97 3.06
C THR A 30 -23.54 -16.32 3.61
N MET A 31 -22.95 -17.43 3.16
CA MET A 31 -23.25 -18.77 3.67
C MET A 31 -22.89 -18.91 5.16
N LEU A 32 -21.75 -18.36 5.59
CA LEU A 32 -21.32 -18.39 7.00
C LEU A 32 -22.20 -17.54 7.92
N ILE A 33 -22.78 -16.45 7.41
CA ILE A 33 -23.73 -15.63 8.16
C ILE A 33 -25.06 -16.38 8.34
N HIS A 34 -25.53 -17.09 7.32
CA HIS A 34 -26.78 -17.86 7.39
C HIS A 34 -26.64 -19.20 8.12
N SER A 35 -25.43 -19.73 8.29
CA SER A 35 -25.21 -21.03 8.93
C SER A 35 -25.46 -21.03 10.44
N GLN A 36 -25.69 -19.87 11.07
CA GLN A 36 -25.94 -19.71 12.52
C GLN A 36 -24.81 -20.29 13.41
N LEU A 37 -23.63 -20.61 12.84
CA LEU A 37 -22.51 -21.21 13.55
C LEU A 37 -21.71 -20.21 14.40
N PHE A 38 -21.93 -18.91 14.21
CA PHE A 38 -21.18 -17.85 14.87
C PHE A 38 -22.11 -16.97 15.70
N THR A 39 -21.69 -16.65 16.92
CA THR A 39 -22.42 -15.78 17.84
C THR A 39 -21.51 -14.70 18.43
N GLY A 40 -22.12 -13.65 18.98
CA GLY A 40 -21.39 -12.55 19.64
C GLY A 40 -20.44 -11.79 18.71
N LYS A 41 -19.22 -11.53 19.18
CA LYS A 41 -18.23 -10.69 18.48
C LYS A 41 -17.87 -11.22 17.10
N SER A 42 -17.69 -12.53 16.95
CA SER A 42 -17.32 -13.14 15.66
C SER A 42 -18.37 -12.93 14.59
N PHE A 43 -19.66 -12.97 14.95
CA PHE A 43 -20.75 -12.68 14.03
C PHE A 43 -20.75 -11.21 13.59
N THR A 44 -20.52 -10.28 14.52
CA THR A 44 -20.41 -8.85 14.19
C THR A 44 -19.24 -8.56 13.27
N THR A 45 -18.09 -9.23 13.46
CA THR A 45 -16.93 -9.12 12.57
C THR A 45 -17.24 -9.66 11.19
N LEU A 46 -17.93 -10.81 11.08
CA LEU A 46 -18.34 -11.36 9.78
C LEU A 46 -19.25 -10.40 9.00
N LEU A 47 -20.22 -9.76 9.66
CA LEU A 47 -21.07 -8.75 9.04
C LEU A 47 -20.27 -7.53 8.56
N GLN A 48 -19.35 -7.03 9.38
CA GLN A 48 -18.48 -5.92 9.00
C GLN A 48 -17.60 -6.25 7.79
N VAL A 49 -17.00 -7.44 7.78
CA VAL A 49 -16.17 -7.92 6.67
C VAL A 49 -17.02 -8.05 5.40
N GLN A 50 -18.20 -8.65 5.47
CA GLN A 50 -19.10 -8.75 4.31
C GLN A 50 -19.48 -7.36 3.76
N ALA A 51 -19.87 -6.43 4.63
CA ALA A 51 -20.22 -5.07 4.23
C ALA A 51 -19.02 -4.33 3.59
N TYR A 52 -17.81 -4.52 4.12
CA TYR A 52 -16.59 -3.97 3.55
C TYR A 52 -16.35 -4.50 2.13
N PHE A 53 -16.38 -5.82 1.94
CA PHE A 53 -16.18 -6.43 0.62
C PHE A 53 -17.26 -6.00 -0.39
N GLN A 54 -18.53 -5.90 0.02
CA GLN A 54 -19.60 -5.39 -0.84
C GLN A 54 -19.35 -3.94 -1.27
N ARG A 55 -19.00 -3.07 -0.32
CA ARG A 55 -18.74 -1.65 -0.58
C ARG A 55 -17.51 -1.42 -1.46
N HIS A 56 -16.45 -2.19 -1.23
CA HIS A 56 -15.14 -1.98 -1.85
C HIS A 56 -14.82 -2.94 -2.99
N HIS A 57 -15.77 -3.76 -3.47
CA HIS A 57 -15.55 -4.76 -4.53
C HIS A 57 -14.81 -4.22 -5.77
N ARG A 58 -15.07 -2.96 -6.17
CA ARG A 58 -14.41 -2.31 -7.32
C ARG A 58 -12.91 -2.08 -7.13
N HIS A 59 -12.45 -1.97 -5.89
CA HIS A 59 -11.05 -1.77 -5.51
C HIS A 59 -10.31 -3.09 -5.25
N ILE A 60 -11.03 -4.22 -5.17
CA ILE A 60 -10.49 -5.55 -4.89
C ILE A 60 -10.44 -6.34 -6.21
N ARG A 61 -9.75 -5.76 -7.21
CA ARG A 61 -9.53 -6.36 -8.54
C ARG A 61 -8.05 -6.68 -8.73
N TYR A 62 -7.48 -7.44 -7.79
CA TYR A 62 -6.04 -7.69 -7.73
C TYR A 62 -5.46 -8.24 -9.04
N ARG A 63 -6.13 -9.20 -9.69
CA ARG A 63 -5.72 -9.73 -11.01
C ARG A 63 -5.57 -8.64 -12.09
N HIS A 64 -6.50 -7.70 -12.13
CA HIS A 64 -6.46 -6.62 -13.12
C HIS A 64 -5.28 -5.68 -12.88
N PHE A 65 -5.02 -5.35 -11.61
CA PHE A 65 -3.89 -4.52 -11.22
C PHE A 65 -2.55 -5.23 -11.45
N GLU A 66 -2.48 -6.55 -11.22
CA GLU A 66 -1.29 -7.35 -11.49
C GLU A 66 -0.98 -7.42 -13.00
N GLN A 67 -2.00 -7.63 -13.84
CA GLN A 67 -1.86 -7.59 -15.30
C GLN A 67 -1.37 -6.22 -15.79
N GLN A 68 -1.73 -5.14 -15.09
CA GLN A 68 -1.25 -3.79 -15.36
C GLN A 68 0.11 -3.48 -14.70
N GLN A 69 0.75 -4.48 -14.07
CA GLN A 69 2.01 -4.35 -13.32
C GLN A 69 1.94 -3.26 -12.24
N MET A 70 0.73 -3.00 -11.71
CA MET A 70 0.53 -2.06 -10.63
C MET A 70 0.91 -2.69 -9.29
N PRO A 71 1.52 -1.93 -8.38
CA PRO A 71 1.82 -2.42 -7.04
C PRO A 71 0.51 -2.78 -6.31
N LEU A 72 0.36 -4.06 -5.95
CA LEU A 72 -0.85 -4.61 -5.29
C LEU A 72 -0.95 -4.24 -3.81
N GLY A 73 0.10 -3.64 -3.24
CA GLY A 73 0.16 -3.26 -1.84
C GLY A 73 0.77 -1.87 -1.64
N SER A 74 0.41 -1.24 -0.52
CA SER A 74 0.95 0.05 -0.10
C SER A 74 2.42 -0.01 0.33
N GLY A 75 3.01 -1.21 0.50
CA GLY A 75 4.35 -1.39 1.05
C GLY A 75 5.45 -0.62 0.30
N MET A 76 5.40 -0.57 -1.03
CA MET A 76 6.35 0.22 -1.83
C MET A 76 6.20 1.72 -1.57
N VAL A 77 4.96 2.21 -1.53
CA VAL A 77 4.62 3.61 -1.27
C VAL A 77 4.99 4.01 0.17
N GLU A 78 4.69 3.15 1.14
CA GLU A 78 5.02 3.35 2.56
C GLU A 78 6.53 3.36 2.78
N SER A 79 7.27 2.46 2.12
CA SER A 79 8.73 2.41 2.18
C SER A 79 9.34 3.67 1.56
N ALA A 80 8.83 4.11 0.41
CA ALA A 80 9.22 5.38 -0.19
C ALA A 80 8.93 6.56 0.74
N CYS A 81 7.76 6.61 1.38
CA CYS A 81 7.42 7.67 2.35
C CYS A 81 8.35 7.65 3.57
N LYS A 82 8.66 6.48 4.12
CA LYS A 82 9.59 6.32 5.24
C LYS A 82 10.99 6.84 4.89
N TRP A 83 11.53 6.42 3.75
CA TRP A 83 12.90 6.77 3.35
C TRP A 83 13.02 8.20 2.81
N LEU A 84 12.07 8.64 1.99
CA LEU A 84 12.09 9.96 1.37
C LEU A 84 11.75 11.04 2.40
N ILE A 85 10.67 10.85 3.16
CA ILE A 85 10.12 11.88 4.03
C ILE A 85 10.58 11.67 5.48
N GLN A 86 10.23 10.54 6.08
CA GLN A 86 10.41 10.38 7.53
C GLN A 86 11.88 10.42 7.94
N GLN A 87 12.78 9.80 7.17
CA GLN A 87 14.21 9.75 7.52
C GLN A 87 14.87 11.14 7.63
N ARG A 88 14.35 12.17 6.95
CA ARG A 88 14.94 13.53 6.99
C ARG A 88 14.11 14.57 7.69
N PHE A 89 12.80 14.45 7.64
CA PHE A 89 11.90 15.46 8.17
C PHE A 89 11.31 15.08 9.52
N LYS A 90 11.50 13.84 9.98
CA LYS A 90 11.03 13.36 11.28
C LYS A 90 12.22 13.13 12.20
N GLY A 91 12.51 14.11 13.05
CA GLY A 91 13.56 14.06 14.06
C GLY A 91 13.17 14.85 15.31
N VAL A 92 13.78 14.54 16.44
CA VAL A 92 13.52 15.24 17.72
C VAL A 92 13.88 16.72 17.58
N GLY A 93 12.98 17.60 17.99
CA GLY A 93 13.19 19.05 17.94
C GLY A 93 13.03 19.69 16.55
N MET A 94 12.82 18.91 15.49
CA MET A 94 12.57 19.47 14.16
C MET A 94 11.21 20.15 14.10
N ARG A 95 11.19 21.39 13.61
CA ARG A 95 9.98 22.15 13.32
C ARG A 95 10.17 22.83 11.97
N TRP A 96 9.18 22.68 11.11
CA TRP A 96 9.16 23.26 9.77
C TRP A 96 7.88 24.07 9.63
N SER A 97 7.95 25.23 8.98
CA SER A 97 6.75 25.82 8.40
C SER A 97 6.28 24.95 7.24
N GLU A 98 5.00 25.00 6.89
CA GLU A 98 4.45 24.25 5.75
C GLU A 98 5.20 24.57 4.46
N ASP A 99 5.42 25.86 4.18
CA ASP A 99 6.20 26.31 3.04
C ASP A 99 7.63 25.77 3.09
N GLY A 100 8.32 25.90 4.23
CA GLY A 100 9.69 25.44 4.38
C GLY A 100 9.84 23.93 4.16
N PHE A 101 8.89 23.15 4.69
CA PHE A 101 8.82 21.71 4.44
C PHE A 101 8.62 21.40 2.96
N ASN A 102 7.67 22.07 2.29
CA ASN A 102 7.37 21.83 0.88
C ASN A 102 8.56 22.14 -0.04
N HIS A 103 9.25 23.27 0.17
CA HIS A 103 10.44 23.61 -0.62
C HIS A 103 11.55 22.56 -0.48
N LEU A 104 11.84 22.13 0.75
CA LEU A 104 12.87 21.11 1.01
C LEU A 104 12.46 19.73 0.47
N LEU A 105 11.17 19.39 0.54
CA LEU A 105 10.64 18.16 -0.01
C LEU A 105 10.82 18.11 -1.53
N ILE A 106 10.54 19.20 -2.24
CA ILE A 106 10.72 19.29 -3.70
C ILE A 106 12.20 19.11 -4.08
N LEU A 107 13.12 19.76 -3.35
CA LEU A 107 14.56 19.59 -3.57
C LEU A 107 14.99 18.14 -3.37
N ARG A 108 14.53 17.48 -2.30
CA ARG A 108 14.86 16.07 -2.03
C ARG A 108 14.25 15.13 -3.06
N LEU A 109 13.00 15.36 -3.45
CA LEU A 109 12.30 14.56 -4.46
C LEU A 109 13.02 14.62 -5.81
N THR A 110 13.39 15.82 -6.26
CA THR A 110 14.10 16.01 -7.53
C THR A 110 15.51 15.41 -7.48
N TRP A 111 16.21 15.50 -6.35
CA TRP A 111 17.50 14.84 -6.17
C TRP A 111 17.40 13.31 -6.26
N VAL A 112 16.43 12.70 -5.56
CA VAL A 112 16.21 11.24 -5.60
C VAL A 112 15.83 10.75 -6.99
N ASN A 113 15.08 11.55 -7.75
CA ASN A 113 14.64 11.20 -9.10
C ASN A 113 15.64 11.63 -10.19
N GLU A 114 16.88 12.02 -9.84
CA GLU A 114 17.92 12.46 -10.79
C GLU A 114 17.49 13.65 -11.67
N ARG A 115 16.58 14.47 -11.14
CA ARG A 115 15.98 15.64 -11.80
C ARG A 115 16.35 16.95 -11.11
N PHE A 116 17.33 16.93 -10.22
CA PHE A 116 17.73 18.11 -9.46
C PHE A 116 18.07 19.30 -10.38
N ASP A 117 18.85 19.04 -11.42
CA ASP A 117 19.32 20.07 -12.36
C ASP A 117 18.17 20.75 -13.11
N SER A 118 17.03 20.05 -13.28
CA SER A 118 15.84 20.62 -13.94
C SER A 118 15.18 21.74 -13.15
N LEU A 119 15.46 21.86 -11.84
CA LEU A 119 15.02 23.00 -11.04
C LEU A 119 15.85 24.27 -11.31
N PHE A 120 17.02 24.13 -11.91
CA PHE A 120 17.99 25.22 -12.11
C PHE A 120 18.46 25.29 -13.58
N PRO A 121 17.54 25.50 -14.55
CA PRO A 121 17.86 25.41 -15.98
C PRO A 121 18.91 26.42 -16.48
N GLY A 122 19.17 27.49 -15.72
CA GLY A 122 20.16 28.53 -16.05
C GLY A 122 21.50 28.41 -15.30
N VAL A 123 21.67 27.37 -14.47
CA VAL A 123 22.90 27.17 -13.70
C VAL A 123 23.78 26.15 -14.42
N THR A 124 24.90 26.59 -15.00
CA THR A 124 25.95 25.68 -15.47
C THR A 124 26.65 25.05 -14.28
N ILE A 125 26.21 23.85 -13.90
CA ILE A 125 26.90 23.03 -12.92
C ILE A 125 28.16 22.48 -13.61
N PRO A 126 29.38 22.75 -13.10
CA PRO A 126 30.58 22.12 -13.64
C PRO A 126 30.39 20.61 -13.56
N LYS A 127 30.62 19.89 -14.67
CA LYS A 127 30.59 18.42 -14.64
C LYS A 127 31.62 17.96 -13.60
N SER A 128 31.13 17.55 -12.44
CA SER A 128 31.95 16.87 -11.44
C SER A 128 32.57 15.65 -12.12
N LYS A 129 33.89 15.50 -12.01
CA LYS A 129 34.56 14.25 -12.39
C LYS A 129 33.94 13.16 -11.50
N ALA A 130 33.20 12.24 -12.11
CA ALA A 130 32.59 11.08 -11.45
C ALA A 130 33.61 10.40 -10.50
N SER A 131 33.18 9.79 -9.39
CA SER A 131 32.66 8.42 -9.49
C SER A 131 32.07 7.86 -8.18
N PRO A 132 31.39 6.69 -8.26
CA PRO A 132 30.25 6.30 -7.45
C PRO A 132 30.66 5.62 -6.16
N ILE A 133 29.74 5.56 -5.20
CA ILE A 133 29.86 4.63 -4.09
C ILE A 133 28.52 3.92 -3.96
N HIS A 134 28.60 2.61 -4.21
CA HIS A 134 27.60 1.58 -3.91
C HIS A 134 27.05 1.71 -2.49
#